data_AF-M1XSV9-F1
#
_entry.id   AF-M1XSV9-F1
#
_cell.length_a   1.000
_cell.length_b   1.000
_cell.length_c   1.000
_cell.angle_alpha   90.00
_cell.angle_beta   90.00
_cell.angle_gamma   90.00
#
_symmetry.space_group_name_H-M   'P 1'
#
loop_
_entity.id
_entity.type
_entity.pdbx_description
1 polymer ?
#
loop_
_entity_poly.entity_id
_entity_poly.type
_entity_poly.pdbx_seq_one_letter_code
_entity_poly.pdbx_strand_id
1 'polypeptide(L)'
;MDAVDFGDPPAAPADGPQSVRCTACDAALRSPGRDTVSFLLIDHLTIPLVGCPDHIEQFGTVCGLTTEESTTILKHRPAGGIQCPGCRRASHRHRHPVVAVGAGAIGVLACPAHQDDVVGRYRAGLRTRHHLTESIASHRP
;
A
#
# COMPACT_ATOMS: atom_id res chain seq x y z
N MET A 1 -5.92 15.82 -52.10
CA MET A 1 -5.97 16.59 -50.83
C MET A 1 -6.71 15.69 -49.88
N ASP A 2 -5.98 14.74 -49.32
CA ASP A 2 -6.52 13.60 -48.61
C ASP A 2 -6.50 13.93 -47.12
N ALA A 3 -7.69 14.01 -46.54
CA ALA A 3 -7.87 14.24 -45.11
C ALA A 3 -7.55 12.95 -44.36
N VAL A 4 -6.42 12.94 -43.67
CA VAL A 4 -6.06 11.89 -42.73
C VAL A 4 -6.90 12.03 -41.47
N ASP A 5 -7.78 11.06 -41.25
CA ASP A 5 -8.52 10.81 -40.01
C ASP A 5 -7.52 10.33 -38.94
N PHE A 6 -7.17 11.21 -38.01
CA PHE A 6 -6.37 10.85 -36.85
C PHE A 6 -7.34 10.39 -35.75
N GLY A 7 -7.53 9.07 -35.70
CA GLY A 7 -8.30 8.40 -34.67
C GLY A 7 -7.91 8.86 -33.25
N ASP A 8 -8.95 9.04 -32.44
CA ASP A 8 -8.88 9.36 -31.02
C ASP A 8 -7.88 8.43 -30.30
N PRO A 9 -6.87 8.95 -29.59
CA PRO A 9 -5.98 8.13 -28.80
C PRO A 9 -6.78 7.51 -27.65
N PRO A 10 -6.63 6.20 -27.36
CA PRO A 10 -7.34 5.58 -26.26
C PRO A 10 -7.02 6.31 -24.96
N ALA A 11 -8.07 6.78 -24.27
CA ALA A 11 -7.97 7.46 -23.00
C ALA A 11 -7.05 6.69 -22.06
N ALA A 12 -5.94 7.34 -21.66
CA ALA A 12 -5.07 6.83 -20.63
C ALA A 12 -5.89 6.46 -19.38
N PRO A 13 -5.60 5.35 -18.69
CA PRO A 13 -6.34 5.00 -17.48
C PRO A 13 -6.22 6.15 -16.49
N ALA A 14 -7.36 6.72 -16.14
CA ALA A 14 -7.46 7.83 -15.22
C ALA A 14 -6.94 7.38 -13.85
N ASP A 15 -5.69 7.72 -13.54
CA ASP A 15 -5.14 7.80 -12.19
C ASP A 15 -5.78 9.01 -11.46
N GLY A 16 -7.11 9.01 -11.38
CA GLY A 16 -7.84 9.85 -10.44
C GLY A 16 -7.64 9.30 -9.02
N PRO A 17 -7.71 10.13 -7.98
CA PRO A 17 -7.69 9.63 -6.61
C PRO A 17 -8.90 8.72 -6.44
N GLN A 18 -8.66 7.41 -6.51
CA GLN A 18 -9.67 6.39 -6.31
C GLN A 18 -10.30 6.67 -4.94
N SER A 19 -11.51 7.22 -4.95
CA SER A 19 -12.13 7.70 -3.72
C SER A 19 -12.27 6.51 -2.78
N VAL A 20 -11.63 6.60 -1.61
CA VAL A 20 -11.61 5.54 -0.61
C VAL A 20 -13.06 5.19 -0.28
N ARG A 21 -13.54 4.01 -0.71
CA ARG A 21 -14.93 3.59 -0.49
C ARG A 21 -15.14 3.05 0.92
N CYS A 22 -14.06 2.62 1.57
CA CYS A 22 -14.06 2.20 2.97
C CYS A 22 -14.09 3.41 3.92
N THR A 23 -15.22 3.61 4.58
CA THR A 23 -15.41 4.71 5.56
C THR A 23 -14.46 4.60 6.76
N ALA A 24 -14.10 3.39 7.19
CA ALA A 24 -13.14 3.17 8.27
C ALA A 24 -11.72 3.62 7.88
N CYS A 25 -11.30 3.37 6.64
CA CYS A 25 -10.03 3.88 6.12
C CYS A 25 -10.04 5.41 5.99
N ASP A 26 -11.11 6.01 5.45
CA ASP A 26 -11.24 7.46 5.35
C ASP A 26 -11.19 8.14 6.73
N ALA A 27 -11.89 7.59 7.72
CA ALA A 27 -11.84 8.07 9.10
C ALA A 27 -10.43 7.97 9.70
N ALA A 28 -9.75 6.82 9.54
CA ALA A 28 -8.40 6.61 10.02
C ALA A 28 -7.39 7.58 9.39
N LEU A 29 -7.52 7.85 8.08
CA LEU A 29 -6.63 8.76 7.35
C LEU A 29 -6.83 10.23 7.71
N ARG A 30 -8.07 10.66 7.99
CA ARG A 30 -8.36 12.05 8.40
C ARG A 30 -7.91 12.35 9.83
N SER A 31 -8.10 11.40 10.74
CA SER A 31 -7.80 11.55 12.15
C SER A 31 -7.02 10.34 12.67
N PRO A 32 -5.73 10.23 12.34
CA PRO A 32 -4.90 9.11 12.78
C PRO A 32 -4.75 9.11 14.30
N GLY A 33 -5.42 8.17 14.96
CA GLY A 33 -5.29 7.85 16.38
C GLY A 33 -4.34 6.67 16.63
N ARG A 34 -4.02 6.40 17.90
CA ARG A 34 -3.14 5.28 18.29
C ARG A 34 -3.69 3.92 17.83
N ASP A 35 -5.01 3.74 17.89
CA ASP A 35 -5.67 2.47 17.55
C ASP A 35 -5.82 2.26 16.03
N THR A 36 -5.66 3.32 15.24
CA THR A 36 -5.69 3.26 13.77
C THR A 36 -4.31 3.08 13.15
N VAL A 37 -3.26 3.08 13.98
CA VAL A 37 -1.88 2.87 13.53
C VAL A 37 -1.45 1.45 13.87
N SER A 38 -1.14 0.68 12.83
CA SER A 38 -0.46 -0.62 12.98
C SER A 38 0.98 -0.51 12.46
N PHE A 39 1.80 -1.51 12.74
CA PHE A 39 3.18 -1.55 12.29
C PHE A 39 3.40 -2.77 11.42
N LEU A 40 3.74 -2.54 10.15
CA LEU A 40 4.22 -3.58 9.26
C LEU A 40 5.69 -3.85 9.55
N LEU A 41 5.98 -5.09 9.93
CA LEU A 41 7.31 -5.67 9.90
C LEU A 41 7.46 -6.39 8.57
N ILE A 42 8.44 -5.96 7.78
CA ILE A 42 8.81 -6.58 6.52
C ILE A 42 10.32 -6.50 6.37
N ASP A 43 10.95 -7.65 6.20
CA ASP A 43 12.39 -7.80 6.34
C ASP A 43 12.88 -7.15 7.67
N HIS A 44 13.83 -6.22 7.57
CA HIS A 44 14.35 -5.43 8.69
C HIS A 44 13.62 -4.09 8.89
N LEU A 45 12.53 -3.84 8.17
CA LEU A 45 11.77 -2.59 8.22
C LEU A 45 10.63 -2.67 9.22
N THR A 46 10.47 -1.60 9.98
CA THR A 46 9.31 -1.37 10.85
C THR A 46 8.60 -0.11 10.39
N ILE A 47 7.48 -0.29 9.70
CA ILE A 47 6.78 0.78 9.00
C ILE A 47 5.41 1.00 9.65
N PRO A 48 5.15 2.18 10.23
CA PRO A 48 3.82 2.49 10.73
C PRO A 48 2.86 2.75 9.56
N LEU A 49 1.70 2.11 9.62
CA LEU A 49 0.63 2.17 8.64
C LEU A 49 -0.64 2.69 9.31
N VAL A 50 -1.40 3.52 8.60
CA VAL A 50 -2.71 4.02 9.03
C VAL A 50 -3.78 3.46 8.12
N GLY A 51 -4.84 2.89 8.68
CA GLY A 51 -5.95 2.30 7.92
C GLY A 51 -6.82 1.43 8.82
N CYS A 52 -7.87 0.82 8.25
CA CYS A 52 -8.61 -0.19 8.98
C CYS A 52 -7.83 -1.52 9.00
N PRO A 53 -8.09 -2.41 9.99
CA PRO A 53 -7.37 -3.67 10.14
C PRO A 53 -7.36 -4.52 8.86
N ASP A 54 -8.52 -4.66 8.21
CA ASP A 54 -8.68 -5.50 7.02
C ASP A 54 -7.76 -5.07 5.86
N HIS A 55 -7.70 -3.76 5.58
CA HIS A 55 -6.88 -3.25 4.48
C HIS A 55 -5.39 -3.19 4.86
N ILE A 56 -5.06 -3.05 6.14
CA ILE A 56 -3.67 -3.19 6.61
C ILE A 56 -3.20 -4.64 6.46
N GLU A 57 -4.02 -5.62 6.86
CA GLU A 57 -3.73 -7.04 6.69
C GLU A 57 -3.59 -7.40 5.21
N GLN A 58 -4.55 -6.96 4.37
CA GLN A 58 -4.48 -7.16 2.92
C GLN A 58 -3.20 -6.56 2.32
N PHE A 59 -2.82 -5.35 2.75
CA PHE A 59 -1.58 -4.74 2.32
C PHE A 59 -0.35 -5.58 2.71
N GLY A 60 -0.30 -6.03 3.96
CA GLY A 60 0.74 -6.91 4.47
C GLY A 60 0.85 -8.20 3.65
N THR A 61 -0.27 -8.89 3.40
CA THR A 61 -0.31 -10.11 2.59
C THR A 61 0.24 -9.89 1.18
N VAL A 62 -0.12 -8.78 0.53
CA VAL A 62 0.35 -8.48 -0.83
C VAL A 62 1.85 -8.17 -0.82
N CYS A 63 2.34 -7.36 0.12
CA CYS A 63 3.77 -7.12 0.28
C CYS A 63 4.53 -8.43 0.57
N GLY A 64 3.89 -9.37 1.28
CA GLY A 64 4.36 -10.72 1.58
C GLY A 64 4.70 -11.58 0.35
N LEU A 65 4.14 -11.26 -0.82
CA LEU A 65 4.36 -12.04 -2.05
C LEU A 65 5.72 -11.77 -2.71
N THR A 66 6.43 -10.72 -2.29
CA THR A 66 7.69 -10.28 -2.92
C THR A 66 8.83 -10.10 -1.92
N THR A 67 8.69 -10.69 -0.75
CA THR A 67 9.71 -10.68 0.30
C THR A 67 10.19 -12.10 0.54
N GLU A 68 11.46 -12.24 0.87
CA GLU A 68 12.04 -13.54 1.26
C GLU A 68 11.72 -13.85 2.72
N GLU A 69 11.54 -12.82 3.56
CA GLU A 69 11.15 -12.95 4.97
C GLU A 69 9.63 -12.76 5.18
N SER A 70 9.13 -13.29 6.31
CA SER A 70 7.72 -13.19 6.70
C SER A 70 7.27 -11.75 6.98
N THR A 71 6.16 -11.32 6.38
CA THR A 71 5.49 -10.07 6.78
C THR A 71 4.65 -10.27 8.04
N THR A 72 4.78 -9.37 9.01
CA THR A 72 3.97 -9.41 10.24
C THR A 72 3.34 -8.05 10.51
N ILE A 73 2.07 -8.03 10.91
CA ILE A 73 1.39 -6.81 11.37
C ILE A 73 1.34 -6.81 12.89
N LEU A 74 1.86 -5.76 13.50
CA LEU A 74 1.75 -5.51 14.93
C LEU A 74 0.71 -4.42 15.20
N LYS A 75 -0.21 -4.69 16.13
CA LYS A 75 -1.22 -3.72 16.60
C LYS A 75 -0.68 -2.73 17.63
N HIS A 76 0.53 -2.97 18.12
CA HIS A 76 1.21 -2.11 19.08
C HIS A 76 2.59 -1.75 18.56
N ARG A 77 3.16 -0.68 19.13
CA ARG A 77 4.54 -0.30 18.83
C ARG A 77 5.48 -1.45 19.20
N PRO A 78 6.42 -1.86 18.33
CA PRO A 78 7.38 -2.90 18.67
C PRO A 78 8.28 -2.44 19.82
N ALA A 79 8.73 -3.39 20.65
CA ALA A 79 9.56 -3.13 21.82
C ALA A 79 10.88 -2.41 21.48
N GLY A 80 11.48 -2.72 20.33
CA GLY A 80 12.66 -2.02 19.81
C GLY A 80 12.37 -0.63 19.21
N GLY A 81 11.09 -0.27 19.06
CA GLY A 81 10.68 0.94 18.37
C GLY A 81 11.00 0.92 16.87
N ILE A 82 10.95 2.10 16.25
CA ILE A 82 11.28 2.28 14.85
C ILE A 82 12.80 2.48 14.75
N GLN A 83 13.52 1.51 14.18
CA GLN A 83 14.99 1.55 14.08
C GLN A 83 15.47 2.71 13.18
N CYS A 84 14.79 2.94 12.07
CA CYS A 84 15.16 3.98 11.12
C CYS A 84 14.97 5.39 11.74
N PRO A 85 16.02 6.22 11.83
CA PRO A 85 15.92 7.59 12.34
C PRO A 85 15.02 8.48 11.48
N GLY A 86 14.98 8.24 10.17
CA GLY A 86 14.06 8.91 9.25
C GLY A 86 12.59 8.59 9.56
N CYS A 87 12.25 7.31 9.71
CA CYS A 87 10.89 6.89 10.05
C CYS A 87 10.48 7.35 11.46
N ARG A 88 11.41 7.44 12.43
CA ARG A 88 11.12 8.01 13.76
C ARG A 88 10.63 9.46 13.71
N ARG A 89 11.07 10.24 12.71
CA ARG A 89 10.66 11.63 12.49
C ARG A 89 9.52 11.76 11.49
N ALA A 90 9.21 10.69 10.76
CA ALA A 90 8.23 10.72 9.67
C ALA A 90 6.81 10.97 10.18
N SER A 91 6.46 10.49 11.37
CA SER A 91 5.14 10.68 11.99
C SER A 91 4.72 12.15 12.18
N HIS A 92 5.66 13.09 12.09
CA HIS A 92 5.39 14.53 12.19
C HIS A 92 5.26 15.22 10.82
N ARG A 93 5.35 14.49 9.70
CA ARG A 93 5.22 15.06 8.36
C ARG A 93 3.74 15.17 7.98
N HIS A 94 3.37 16.29 7.37
CA HIS A 94 1.98 16.57 6.99
C HIS A 94 1.50 15.84 5.73
N ARG A 95 2.41 15.30 4.91
CA ARG A 95 2.06 14.53 3.71
C ARG A 95 2.71 13.15 3.76
N HIS A 96 1.85 12.14 3.79
CA HIS A 96 2.20 10.74 3.62
C HIS A 96 1.51 10.21 2.37
N PRO A 97 2.16 9.31 1.61
CA PRO A 97 1.50 8.67 0.49
C PRO A 97 0.34 7.83 1.01
N VAL A 98 -0.80 7.96 0.33
CA VAL A 98 -1.98 7.13 0.53
C VAL A 98 -2.00 6.10 -0.59
N VAL A 99 -1.99 4.82 -0.23
CA VAL A 99 -1.97 3.69 -1.15
C VAL A 99 -3.36 3.07 -1.17
N ALA A 100 -3.96 2.95 -2.35
CA ALA A 100 -5.22 2.25 -2.51
C ALA A 100 -5.02 0.74 -2.29
N VAL A 101 -5.90 0.13 -1.50
CA VAL A 101 -5.88 -1.30 -1.18
C VAL A 101 -7.30 -1.82 -1.29
N GLY A 102 -7.61 -2.53 -2.38
CA GLY A 102 -8.97 -3.00 -2.64
C GLY A 102 -9.98 -1.85 -2.70
N ALA A 103 -10.97 -1.86 -1.80
CA ALA A 103 -11.96 -0.78 -1.67
C ALA A 103 -11.55 0.29 -0.63
N GLY A 104 -10.45 0.08 0.08
CA GLY A 104 -9.92 0.98 1.08
C GLY A 104 -8.60 1.62 0.67
N ALA A 105 -7.94 2.21 1.66
CA ALA A 105 -6.63 2.81 1.47
C ALA A 105 -5.86 2.82 2.79
N ILE A 106 -4.54 2.91 2.67
CA ILE A 106 -3.63 3.01 3.81
C ILE A 106 -2.69 4.20 3.66
N GLY A 107 -2.32 4.81 4.77
CA GLY A 107 -1.28 5.84 4.85
C GLY A 107 0.03 5.23 5.30
N VAL A 108 1.13 5.51 4.61
CA VAL A 108 2.46 4.98 4.95
C VAL A 108 3.29 6.03 5.69
N LEU A 109 3.40 5.88 7.02
CA LEU A 109 4.05 6.83 7.91
C LEU A 109 5.57 6.60 8.02
N ALA A 110 6.25 6.53 6.87
CA ALA A 110 7.70 6.29 6.78
C ALA A 110 8.47 7.48 6.20
N CYS A 111 9.81 7.43 6.26
CA CYS A 111 10.65 8.34 5.48
C CYS A 111 10.53 8.02 3.97
N PRO A 112 10.86 8.97 3.06
CA PRO A 112 10.70 8.76 1.62
C PRO A 112 11.32 7.46 1.09
N ALA A 113 12.54 7.13 1.51
CA ALA A 113 13.21 5.89 1.09
C ALA A 113 12.38 4.63 1.42
N HIS A 114 11.86 4.54 2.64
CA HIS A 114 11.05 3.38 3.03
C HIS A 114 9.60 3.45 2.51
N GLN A 115 9.10 4.64 2.19
CA GLN A 115 7.83 4.78 1.46
C GLN A 115 7.98 4.16 0.07
N ASP A 116 8.99 4.57 -0.69
CA ASP A 116 9.26 4.06 -2.04
C ASP A 116 9.45 2.54 -2.01
N ASP A 117 10.18 2.05 -1.03
CA ASP A 117 10.47 0.63 -0.87
C ASP A 117 9.21 -0.21 -0.56
N VAL A 118 8.42 0.18 0.45
CA VAL A 118 7.17 -0.53 0.80
C VAL A 118 6.11 -0.41 -0.28
N VAL A 119 5.96 0.76 -0.92
CA VAL A 119 5.03 0.95 -2.04
C VAL A 119 5.47 0.15 -3.27
N GLY A 120 6.78 0.09 -3.52
CA GLY A 120 7.38 -0.72 -4.56
C GLY A 120 7.07 -2.21 -4.37
N ARG A 121 7.30 -2.74 -3.17
CA ARG A 121 6.95 -4.12 -2.80
C ARG A 121 5.46 -4.40 -2.97
N TYR A 122 4.58 -3.51 -2.49
CA TYR A 122 3.14 -3.67 -2.67
C TYR A 122 2.73 -3.77 -4.15
N ARG A 123 3.24 -2.87 -4.99
CA ARG A 123 2.98 -2.87 -6.44
C ARG A 123 3.52 -4.14 -7.11
N ALA A 124 4.70 -4.60 -6.69
CA ALA A 124 5.26 -5.86 -7.17
C ALA A 124 4.39 -7.05 -6.75
N GLY A 125 3.95 -7.10 -5.49
CA GLY A 125 3.03 -8.11 -4.98
C GLY A 125 1.68 -8.14 -5.71
N LEU A 126 1.13 -6.98 -6.09
CA LEU A 126 -0.07 -6.91 -6.92
C LEU A 126 0.14 -7.60 -8.28
N ARG A 127 1.28 -7.36 -8.92
CA ARG A 127 1.64 -8.04 -10.19
C ARG A 127 1.79 -9.54 -9.99
N THR A 128 2.50 -9.98 -8.95
CA THR A 128 2.64 -11.41 -8.62
C THR A 128 1.28 -12.06 -8.40
N ARG A 129 0.40 -11.44 -7.62
CA ARG A 129 -0.96 -11.95 -7.37
C ARG A 129 -1.79 -12.07 -8.64
N HIS A 130 -1.69 -11.09 -9.54
CA HIS A 130 -2.35 -11.12 -10.83
C HIS A 130 -1.88 -12.32 -11.66
N HIS A 131 -0.56 -12.50 -11.82
CA HIS A 131 0.00 -13.62 -12.56
C HIS A 131 -0.38 -14.99 -11.98
N LEU A 132 -0.42 -15.13 -10.66
CA LEU A 132 -0.88 -16.36 -10.00
C LEU A 132 -2.36 -16.63 -10.28
N THR A 133 -3.21 -15.60 -10.24
CA THR A 133 -4.65 -15.72 -10.49
C THR A 133 -4.94 -16.09 -11.94
N GLU A 134 -4.25 -15.46 -12.89
CA GLU A 134 -4.35 -15.79 -14.32
C GLU A 134 -3.86 -17.22 -14.59
N SER A 135 -2.74 -17.62 -14.00
CA SER A 135 -2.20 -18.98 -14.15
C SER A 135 -3.19 -20.03 -13.64
N ILE A 136 -3.79 -19.81 -12.47
CA ILE A 136 -4.82 -20.73 -11.93
C ILE A 136 -6.06 -20.76 -12.82
N ALA A 137 -6.53 -19.61 -13.32
CA ALA A 137 -7.67 -19.55 -14.23
C ALA A 137 -7.40 -20.29 -15.54
N SER A 138 -6.17 -20.22 -16.05
CA SER A 138 -5.72 -20.94 -17.25
C SER A 138 -5.51 -22.45 -17.03
N HIS A 139 -5.39 -22.89 -15.77
CA HIS A 139 -5.13 -24.28 -15.39
C HIS A 139 -6.37 -25.01 -14.85
N ARG A 140 -7.57 -24.51 -15.17
CA ARG A 140 -8.84 -25.14 -14.81
C ARG A 140 -9.22 -26.19 -15.89
N PRO A 141 -9.24 -27.50 -15.56
CA PRO A 141 -9.66 -28.55 -16.49
C PRO A 141 -11.17 -28.52 -16.76
#